data_AF-A0A1H6ZUQ0-F1
#
_entry.id   AF-A0A1H6ZUQ0-F1
#
_cell.length_a   1.000
_cell.length_b   1.000
_cell.length_c   1.000
_cell.angle_alpha   90.00
_cell.angle_beta   90.00
_cell.angle_gamma   90.00
#
_symmetry.space_group_name_H-M   'P 1'
#
loop_
_entity.id
_entity.type
_entity.pdbx_description
1 polymer ?
#
loop_
_entity_poly.entity_id
_entity_poly.type
_entity_poly.pdbx_seq_one_letter_code
_entity_poly.pdbx_strand_id
1 'polypeptide(L)'
;MITSYDEYAAYYLIHEGAFQTLQDLYGASTPLGDFPSLHVAPLMLMGVFLHKYWKTLFWIFLPLAFIGATGTYLLKFHTVIGFLGGVALGYFGYYVLYQKVVHTYLNKFFIEKESL
;
A
#
# COMPACT_ATOMS: atom_id res chain seq x y z
N MET A 1 -10.98 17.41 11.87
CA MET A 1 -11.16 17.90 10.48
C MET A 1 -10.23 19.09 10.32
N ILE A 2 -9.03 18.87 9.77
CA ILE A 2 -8.13 19.94 9.34
C ILE A 2 -8.13 19.82 7.81
N THR A 3 -8.91 20.69 7.16
CA THR A 3 -9.22 20.64 5.72
C THR A 3 -8.63 21.83 4.97
N SER A 4 -7.56 22.44 5.47
CA SER A 4 -6.90 23.55 4.79
C SER A 4 -5.41 23.25 4.70
N TYR A 5 -4.93 23.03 3.48
CA TYR A 5 -3.54 23.29 3.13
C TYR A 5 -3.30 24.76 3.48
N ASP A 6 -2.62 25.00 4.58
CA ASP A 6 -2.41 26.34 5.13
C ASP A 6 -1.50 27.11 4.17
N GLU A 7 -2.00 28.20 3.57
CA GLU A 7 -1.25 29.03 2.60
C GLU A 7 0.05 29.60 3.20
N TYR A 8 0.18 29.57 4.53
CA TYR A 8 1.38 29.97 5.26
C TYR A 8 2.44 28.88 5.40
N ALA A 9 2.20 27.63 5.00
CA ALA A 9 3.18 26.55 5.11
C ALA A 9 4.48 26.86 4.35
N ALA A 10 4.39 27.59 3.23
CA ALA A 10 5.54 28.04 2.47
C ALA A 10 6.34 29.15 3.18
N TYR A 11 5.69 29.98 4.01
CA TYR A 11 6.35 31.05 4.77
C TYR A 11 7.21 30.50 5.91
N TYR A 12 6.70 29.48 6.64
CA TYR A 12 7.46 28.78 7.69
C TYR A 12 8.67 28.00 7.14
N LEU A 13 8.54 27.40 5.95
CA LEU A 13 9.64 26.73 5.23
C LEU A 13 10.84 27.64 4.94
N ILE A 14 10.59 28.94 4.72
CA ILE A 14 11.62 29.92 4.35
C ILE A 14 12.27 30.55 5.59
N HIS A 15 11.59 30.58 6.74
CA HIS A 15 12.04 31.34 7.93
C HIS A 15 12.50 30.48 9.12
N GLU A 16 11.98 29.28 9.33
CA GLU A 16 12.33 28.46 10.50
C GLU A 16 13.40 27.37 10.22
N GLY A 17 13.86 27.29 8.96
CA GLY A 17 14.85 26.30 8.54
C GLY A 17 14.21 24.93 8.28
N ALA A 18 14.64 24.27 7.21
CA ALA A 18 14.04 23.04 6.70
C ALA A 18 13.90 21.93 7.76
N PHE A 19 14.78 21.90 8.76
CA PHE A 19 14.74 20.92 9.85
C PHE A 19 13.55 21.12 10.81
N GLN A 20 13.27 22.37 11.19
CA GLN A 20 12.16 22.70 12.09
C GLN A 20 10.82 22.40 11.42
N THR A 21 10.67 22.80 10.15
CA THR A 21 9.47 22.51 9.36
C THR A 21 9.24 21.00 9.19
N LEU A 22 10.30 20.21 8.97
CA LEU A 22 10.18 18.74 8.93
C LEU A 22 9.73 18.17 10.28
N GLN A 23 10.23 18.72 11.39
CA GLN A 23 9.82 18.32 12.74
C GLN A 23 8.35 18.63 13.00
N ASP A 24 7.87 19.80 12.59
CA ASP A 24 6.48 20.21 12.78
C ASP A 24 5.52 19.41 11.89
N LEU A 25 5.88 19.17 10.62
CA LEU A 25 5.16 18.25 9.74
C LEU A 25 5.07 16.85 10.35
N TYR A 26 6.17 16.36 10.92
CA TYR A 26 6.23 15.06 11.57
C TYR A 26 5.41 15.00 12.88
N GLY A 27 5.35 16.11 13.62
CA GLY A 27 4.56 16.26 14.84
C GLY A 27 3.05 16.40 14.59
N ALA A 28 2.67 17.10 13.50
CA ALA A 28 1.29 17.34 13.11
C ALA A 28 0.65 16.17 12.34
N SER A 29 1.46 15.24 11.83
CA SER A 29 1.01 14.03 11.14
C SER A 29 0.34 13.04 12.10
N THR A 30 -0.89 13.35 12.52
CA THR A 30 -1.76 12.36 13.17
C THR A 30 -2.28 11.37 12.12
N PRO A 31 -2.19 10.05 12.35
CA PRO A 31 -2.71 9.03 11.43
C PRO A 31 -4.26 9.00 11.47
N LEU A 32 -4.90 10.04 10.94
CA LEU A 32 -6.34 10.11 10.78
C LEU A 32 -6.71 9.42 9.46
N GLY A 33 -7.48 8.33 9.53
CA GLY A 33 -7.88 7.54 8.35
C GLY A 33 -6.82 6.56 7.85
N ASP A 34 -5.93 6.09 8.73
CA ASP A 34 -4.81 5.22 8.38
C ASP A 34 -5.20 3.76 8.08
N PHE A 35 -6.44 3.37 8.41
CA PHE A 35 -6.96 2.03 8.27
C PHE A 35 -7.99 1.95 7.14
N PRO A 36 -7.85 1.00 6.19
CA PRO A 36 -6.70 0.13 5.99
C PRO A 36 -5.56 0.86 5.25
N SER A 37 -4.31 0.43 5.45
CA SER A 37 -3.19 1.02 4.72
C SER A 37 -3.24 0.69 3.22
N LEU A 38 -3.56 1.70 2.41
CA LEU A 38 -3.59 1.61 0.95
C LEU A 38 -2.20 1.49 0.31
N HIS A 39 -1.12 1.72 1.06
CA HIS A 39 0.24 1.43 0.61
C HIS A 39 0.56 -0.05 0.77
N VAL A 40 0.12 -0.66 1.88
CA VAL A 40 0.42 -2.06 2.20
C VAL A 40 -0.46 -3.03 1.40
N ALA A 41 -1.73 -2.68 1.16
CA ALA A 41 -2.66 -3.53 0.40
C ALA A 41 -2.15 -3.93 -1.01
N PRO A 42 -1.73 -3.01 -1.90
CA PRO A 42 -1.22 -3.37 -3.22
C PRO A 42 0.14 -4.08 -3.14
N LEU A 43 0.99 -3.75 -2.18
CA LEU A 43 2.26 -4.46 -1.95
C LEU A 43 2.00 -5.92 -1.56
N MET A 44 1.03 -6.16 -0.68
CA MET A 44 0.66 -7.51 -0.28
C MET A 44 0.04 -8.27 -1.46
N LEU A 45 -0.87 -7.66 -2.21
CA LEU A 45 -1.48 -8.26 -3.40
C LEU A 45 -0.42 -8.66 -4.44
N MET A 46 0.52 -7.76 -4.74
CA MET A 46 1.65 -8.02 -5.63
C MET A 46 2.54 -9.13 -5.08
N GLY A 47 2.84 -9.13 -3.78
CA GLY A 47 3.63 -10.16 -3.13
C GLY A 47 3.01 -11.55 -3.26
N VAL A 48 1.70 -11.67 -3.01
CA VAL A 48 0.97 -12.95 -3.17
C VAL A 48 0.98 -13.42 -4.63
N PHE A 49 0.80 -12.50 -5.58
CA PHE A 49 0.88 -12.80 -7.00
C PHE A 49 2.27 -13.30 -7.41
N LEU A 50 3.33 -12.56 -7.07
CA LEU A 50 4.70 -12.91 -7.38
C LEU A 50 5.11 -14.23 -6.72
N HIS A 51 4.71 -14.47 -5.48
CA HIS A 51 4.99 -15.73 -4.79
C HIS A 51 4.43 -16.94 -5.55
N LYS A 52 3.24 -16.80 -6.16
CA LYS A 52 2.58 -17.88 -6.89
C LYS A 52 3.16 -18.08 -8.30
N TYR A 53 3.43 -17.00 -9.03
CA TYR A 53 3.74 -17.08 -10.46
C TYR A 53 5.21 -16.81 -10.81
N TRP A 54 5.94 -16.06 -9.99
CA TRP A 54 7.31 -15.65 -10.29
C TRP A 54 8.19 -15.53 -9.03
N LYS A 55 8.53 -16.69 -8.44
CA LYS A 55 9.25 -16.80 -7.16
C LYS A 55 10.56 -16.02 -7.10
N THR A 56 11.32 -15.93 -8.20
CA THR A 56 12.56 -15.15 -8.24
C THR A 56 12.31 -13.67 -7.99
N LEU A 57 11.31 -13.09 -8.66
CA LEU A 57 10.93 -11.69 -8.45
C LEU A 57 10.33 -11.46 -7.06
N PHE A 58 9.63 -12.45 -6.50
CA PHE A 58 9.14 -12.37 -5.12
C PHE A 58 10.27 -12.13 -4.11
N TRP A 59 11.38 -12.86 -4.24
CA TRP A 59 12.53 -12.67 -3.33
C TRP A 59 13.21 -11.32 -3.48
N ILE A 60 13.23 -10.74 -4.68
CA ILE A 60 13.75 -9.38 -4.92
C ILE A 60 12.76 -8.33 -4.40
N PHE A 61 11.47 -8.58 -4.53
CA PHE A 61 10.41 -7.69 -4.08
C PHE A 61 10.32 -7.61 -2.56
N LEU A 62 10.55 -8.71 -1.85
CA LEU A 62 10.41 -8.81 -0.40
C LEU A 62 11.21 -7.75 0.38
N PRO A 63 12.52 -7.52 0.14
CA PRO A 63 13.26 -6.46 0.82
C PRO A 63 12.76 -5.06 0.44
N LEU A 64 12.33 -4.83 -0.80
CA LEU A 64 11.76 -3.54 -1.23
C LEU A 64 10.44 -3.24 -0.51
N ALA A 65 9.57 -4.24 -0.41
CA ALA A 65 8.31 -4.15 0.32
C ALA A 65 8.54 -3.92 1.82
N PHE A 66 9.56 -4.57 2.40
CA PHE A 66 9.95 -4.36 3.80
C PHE A 66 10.44 -2.94 4.06
N ILE A 67 11.30 -2.40 3.19
CA ILE A 67 11.78 -1.00 3.30
C ILE A 67 10.60 -0.03 3.18
N GLY A 68 9.70 -0.24 2.22
CA GLY A 68 8.51 0.59 2.04
C GLY A 68 7.59 0.56 3.27
N ALA A 69 7.30 -0.63 3.79
CA ALA A 69 6.51 -0.82 5.01
C ALA A 69 7.15 -0.18 6.26
N THR A 70 8.46 -0.33 6.41
CA THR A 70 9.19 0.27 7.53
C THR A 70 9.22 1.78 7.40
N GLY A 71 9.37 2.31 6.18
CA GLY A 71 9.33 3.75 5.90
C GLY A 71 8.01 4.39 6.28
N THR A 72 6.88 3.75 5.96
CA THR A 72 5.56 4.28 6.35
C THR A 72 5.32 4.26 7.85
N TYR A 73 5.90 3.30 8.57
CA TYR A 73 5.87 3.25 10.03
C TYR A 73 6.76 4.33 10.67
N LEU A 74 8.00 4.47 10.17
CA LEU A 74 8.95 5.49 10.66
C LEU A 74 8.43 6.92 10.45
N LEU A 75 7.69 7.15 9.37
CA LEU A 75 7.06 8.44 9.06
C LEU A 75 5.76 8.68 9.84
N LYS A 76 5.36 7.77 10.75
CA LYS A 76 4.10 7.80 11.52
C LYS A 76 2.83 7.90 10.67
N PHE A 77 2.92 7.60 9.37
CA PHE A 77 1.76 7.65 8.47
C PHE A 77 0.76 6.54 8.73
N HIS A 78 1.20 5.41 9.30
CA HIS A 78 0.34 4.28 9.62
C HIS A 78 0.64 3.71 11.00
N THR A 79 -0.43 3.41 11.75
CA THR A 79 -0.37 2.56 12.94
C THR A 79 -0.18 1.11 12.52
N VAL A 80 0.23 0.28 13.49
CA VAL A 80 0.31 -1.18 13.33
C VAL A 80 -1.04 -1.75 12.89
N ILE A 81 -2.15 -1.19 13.39
CA ILE A 81 -3.51 -1.63 13.02
C ILE A 81 -3.80 -1.30 11.56
N GLY A 82 -3.46 -0.09 11.10
CA GLY A 82 -3.54 0.31 9.69
C GLY A 82 -2.76 -0.63 8.76
N PHE A 83 -1.55 -1.02 9.19
CA PHE A 83 -0.71 -1.98 8.47
C PHE A 83 -1.39 -3.36 8.34
N LEU A 84 -1.86 -3.93 9.46
CA LEU A 84 -2.56 -5.23 9.46
C LEU A 84 -3.83 -5.19 8.60
N GLY A 85 -4.57 -4.08 8.64
CA GLY A 85 -5.72 -3.84 7.76
C GLY A 85 -5.34 -3.87 6.29
N GLY A 86 -4.23 -3.25 5.92
CA GLY A 86 -3.69 -3.28 4.57
C GLY A 86 -3.31 -4.69 4.13
N VAL A 87 -2.63 -5.48 4.98
CA VAL A 87 -2.30 -6.89 4.70
C VAL A 87 -3.56 -7.71 4.46
N ALA A 88 -4.56 -7.60 5.35
CA ALA A 88 -5.82 -8.31 5.23
C ALA A 88 -6.57 -7.93 3.94
N LEU A 89 -6.64 -6.63 3.63
CA LEU A 89 -7.27 -6.13 2.41
C LEU A 89 -6.56 -6.62 1.15
N GLY A 90 -5.22 -6.60 1.13
CA GLY A 90 -4.44 -7.08 -0.02
C GLY A 90 -4.63 -8.57 -0.27
N TYR A 91 -4.64 -9.39 0.78
CA TYR A 91 -4.91 -10.82 0.67
C TYR A 91 -6.35 -11.11 0.22
N PHE A 92 -7.33 -10.41 0.80
CA PHE A 92 -8.73 -10.51 0.37
C PHE A 92 -8.92 -10.07 -1.07
N GLY A 93 -8.30 -8.95 -1.48
CA GLY A 93 -8.31 -8.45 -2.85
C GLY A 93 -7.73 -9.48 -3.82
N TYR A 94 -6.62 -10.12 -3.47
CA TYR A 94 -6.07 -11.24 -4.24
C TYR A 94 -7.08 -12.39 -4.36
N TYR A 95 -7.73 -12.80 -3.28
CA TYR A 95 -8.73 -13.87 -3.31
C TYR A 95 -9.91 -13.53 -4.22
N VAL A 96 -10.48 -12.33 -4.11
CA VAL A 96 -11.61 -11.88 -4.94
C VAL A 96 -11.21 -11.77 -6.41
N LEU A 97 -10.05 -11.18 -6.71
CA LEU A 97 -9.54 -11.10 -8.08
C LEU A 97 -9.23 -12.48 -8.63
N TYR A 98 -8.65 -13.39 -7.84
CA TYR A 98 -8.39 -14.75 -8.29
C TYR A 98 -9.70 -15.45 -8.63
N GLN A 99 -10.70 -15.41 -7.75
CA GLN A 99 -12.02 -15.98 -8.02
C GLN A 99 -12.66 -15.37 -9.28
N LYS A 100 -12.69 -14.05 -9.40
CA LYS A 100 -13.33 -13.40 -10.56
C LYS A 100 -12.56 -13.60 -11.85
N VAL A 101 -11.24 -13.45 -11.86
CA VAL A 101 -10.43 -13.48 -13.08
C VAL A 101 -10.16 -14.91 -13.52
N VAL A 102 -9.74 -15.80 -12.62
CA VAL A 102 -9.45 -17.20 -12.98
C VAL A 102 -10.74 -17.92 -13.34
N HIS A 103 -11.80 -17.80 -12.54
CA HIS A 103 -13.04 -18.52 -12.82
C HIS A 103 -13.75 -18.01 -14.08
N THR A 104 -13.70 -16.70 -14.35
CA THR A 104 -14.36 -16.15 -15.55
C THR A 104 -13.55 -16.38 -16.82
N TYR A 105 -12.23 -16.17 -16.79
CA TYR A 105 -11.42 -16.22 -18.00
C TYR A 105 -10.87 -17.61 -18.32
N LEU A 106 -10.47 -18.42 -17.33
CA LEU A 106 -10.00 -19.78 -17.65
C LEU A 106 -11.15 -20.69 -18.06
N ASN A 107 -12.32 -20.62 -17.40
CA ASN A 107 -13.47 -21.44 -17.84
C ASN A 107 -13.92 -21.08 -19.26
N LYS A 108 -13.95 -19.79 -19.63
CA LYS A 108 -14.23 -19.40 -21.02
C LYS A 108 -13.20 -19.96 -22.00
N PHE A 109 -11.91 -19.86 -21.66
CA PHE A 109 -10.84 -20.32 -22.53
C PHE A 109 -10.84 -21.84 -22.74
N PHE A 110 -11.24 -22.62 -21.73
CA PHE A 110 -11.35 -24.09 -21.86
C PHE A 110 -12.63 -24.53 -22.56
N ILE A 111 -13.77 -23.87 -22.34
CA ILE A 111 -15.03 -24.17 -23.03
C ILE A 111 -14.90 -23.90 -24.54
N GLU A 112 -14.28 -22.79 -24.95
CA GLU A 112 -14.07 -22.47 -26.37
C GLU A 112 -13.10 -23.45 -27.07
N LYS A 113 -12.21 -24.08 -26.31
CA LYS A 113 -11.22 -25.03 -26.85
C LYS A 113 -11.77 -26.44 -27.05
N GLU A 114 -12.86 -26.81 -26.38
CA GLU A 114 -13.57 -28.08 -26.58
C GLU A 114 -14.64 -27.99 -27.68
N SER A 115 -14.97 -26.78 -28.13
CA SER A 115 -15.94 -26.54 -29.22
C SER A 115 -15.32 -26.43 -30.62
N LEU A 116 -14.00 -26.61 -30.75
CA LEU A 116 -13.24 -26.62 -32.00
C LEU A 116 -12.71 -28.02 -32.29
#